data_AF-A0A0P9SK77-F1
#
_entry.id   AF-A0A0P9SK77-F1
#
_cell.length_a   1.000
_cell.length_b   1.000
_cell.length_c   1.000
_cell.angle_alpha   90.00
_cell.angle_beta   90.00
_cell.angle_gamma   90.00
#
_symmetry.space_group_name_H-M   'P 1'
#
loop_
_entity.id
_entity.type
_entity.pdbx_description
1 polymer ?
#
loop_
_entity_poly.entity_id
_entity_poly.type
_entity_poly.pdbx_seq_one_letter_code
_entity_poly.pdbx_strand_id
1 'polypeptide(L)'
;PAFITIADLVSCKADEHWNLLTEFLDFRFDDLSFSFSESDCANPLLMAHMRGLTAQYLQARTYADGIAEYLELATSLMRRKQMPPRLIDQTLSAYAGRARIEARRELASSFAQEGFGLNETQLVCMLFSPFVDHGHGLESFLRSCHPGMLVALPDLHKALSGSTAPDQVMQWLVDISGLSLKSLQSLYGKQRVNFDDPQSIIARIRAADPDKRRIMTVDPATGQAVA
;
A
#
# COMPACT_ATOMS: atom_id res chain seq x y z
N PRO A 1 -13.86 -9.15 31.78
CA PRO A 1 -12.39 -9.27 31.99
C PRO A 1 -11.64 -8.30 31.07
N ALA A 2 -10.83 -7.40 31.63
CA ALA A 2 -9.90 -6.58 30.84
C ALA A 2 -8.69 -7.44 30.48
N PHE A 3 -8.36 -7.52 29.20
CA PHE A 3 -7.17 -8.24 28.74
C PHE A 3 -5.95 -7.33 28.96
N ILE A 4 -4.97 -7.82 29.72
CA ILE A 4 -3.67 -7.17 29.91
C ILE A 4 -2.69 -7.90 28.99
N THR A 5 -2.05 -7.17 28.09
CA THR A 5 -1.06 -7.73 27.17
C THR A 5 0.32 -7.78 27.84
N ILE A 6 1.23 -8.62 27.34
CA ILE A 6 2.63 -8.64 27.83
C ILE A 6 3.29 -7.26 27.66
N ALA A 7 2.89 -6.47 26.66
CA ALA A 7 3.37 -5.11 26.47
C ALA A 7 3.00 -4.18 27.63
N ASP A 8 1.87 -4.42 28.31
CA ASP A 8 1.46 -3.65 29.49
C ASP A 8 2.28 -4.01 30.74
N LEU A 9 2.91 -5.19 30.75
CA LEU A 9 3.70 -5.71 31.86
C LEU A 9 5.20 -5.43 31.74
N VAL A 10 5.68 -5.03 30.56
CA VAL A 10 7.10 -4.82 30.26
C VAL A 10 7.30 -3.40 29.73
N SER A 11 7.54 -2.45 30.63
CA SER A 11 7.97 -1.08 30.27
C SER A 11 9.48 -1.05 30.02
N CYS A 12 9.96 -1.65 28.93
CA CYS A 12 11.33 -1.42 28.46
C CYS A 12 11.38 -0.11 27.65
N LYS A 13 11.71 1.00 28.31
CA LYS A 13 11.95 2.27 27.62
C LYS A 13 13.29 2.20 26.91
N ALA A 14 13.28 1.90 25.62
CA ALA A 14 14.49 1.77 24.80
C ALA A 14 15.41 3.01 24.88
N ASP A 15 14.86 4.20 25.16
CA ASP A 15 15.60 5.44 25.41
C ASP A 15 16.60 5.32 26.58
N GLU A 16 16.25 4.59 27.64
CA GLU A 16 17.08 4.47 28.85
C GLU A 16 18.33 3.62 28.60
N HIS A 17 18.37 2.86 27.49
CA HIS A 17 19.45 1.95 27.14
C HIS A 17 20.05 2.21 25.74
N TRP A 18 19.89 3.42 25.19
CA TRP A 18 20.28 3.72 23.82
C TRP A 18 21.75 3.44 23.51
N ASN A 19 22.69 3.87 24.36
CA ASN A 19 24.12 3.64 24.13
C ASN A 19 24.46 2.14 24.15
N LEU A 20 23.80 1.35 25.00
CA LEU A 20 23.97 -0.10 25.02
C LEU A 20 23.48 -0.72 23.70
N LEU A 21 22.34 -0.25 23.18
CA LEU A 21 21.80 -0.73 21.91
C LEU A 21 22.72 -0.36 20.73
N THR A 22 23.07 0.92 20.57
CA THR A 22 23.75 1.40 19.36
C THR A 22 25.27 1.27 19.38
N GLU A 23 25.90 1.43 20.55
CA GLU A 23 27.37 1.44 20.66
C GLU A 23 27.94 0.09 21.08
N PHE A 24 27.20 -0.68 21.90
CA PHE A 24 27.68 -1.96 22.42
C PHE A 24 27.13 -3.17 21.65
N LEU A 25 25.82 -3.17 21.34
CA LEU A 25 25.18 -4.24 20.59
C LEU A 25 25.20 -4.02 19.06
N ASP A 26 25.78 -2.90 18.62
CA ASP A 26 25.79 -2.43 17.23
C ASP A 26 24.41 -2.52 16.56
N PHE A 27 23.36 -2.29 17.34
CA PHE A 27 22.00 -2.33 16.85
C PHE A 27 21.81 -1.16 15.88
N ARG A 28 21.69 -1.49 14.59
CA ARG A 28 21.36 -0.54 13.52
C ARG A 28 19.87 -0.65 13.27
N PHE A 29 19.16 0.46 13.48
CA PHE A 29 17.77 0.56 13.06
C PHE A 29 17.74 0.53 11.53
N ASP A 30 17.25 -0.57 10.98
CA ASP A 30 16.98 -0.67 9.55
C ASP A 30 15.65 0.03 9.24
N ASP A 31 15.72 1.07 8.41
CA ASP A 31 14.56 1.86 7.95
C ASP A 31 13.48 0.98 7.28
N LEU A 32 13.83 -0.22 6.83
CA LEU A 32 12.94 -1.18 6.17
C LEU A 32 12.24 -2.14 7.14
N SER A 33 12.64 -2.17 8.42
CA SER A 33 12.30 -3.22 9.38
C SER A 33 11.25 -2.80 10.43
N PHE A 34 10.16 -2.14 10.01
CA PHE A 34 9.05 -1.82 10.92
C PHE A 34 7.71 -2.38 10.45
N SER A 35 7.12 -3.24 11.30
CA SER A 35 5.73 -3.69 11.18
C SER A 35 4.81 -2.86 12.07
N PHE A 36 3.95 -2.06 11.45
CA PHE A 36 2.83 -1.42 12.13
C PHE A 36 1.54 -1.74 11.35
N SER A 37 0.65 -2.54 11.95
CA SER A 37 -0.59 -3.03 11.32
C SER A 37 -1.59 -1.90 11.08
N GLU A 38 -2.43 -1.95 10.04
CA GLU A 38 -3.56 -2.89 9.83
C GLU A 38 -3.61 -3.56 8.42
N SER A 39 -2.67 -4.39 7.97
CA SER A 39 -2.31 -5.70 8.50
C SER A 39 -1.12 -6.21 7.68
N ASP A 40 0.04 -6.38 8.31
CA ASP A 40 1.25 -7.03 7.78
C ASP A 40 1.84 -6.49 6.46
N CYS A 41 2.14 -5.19 6.38
CA CYS A 41 3.35 -4.82 5.66
C CYS A 41 4.51 -4.90 6.67
N ALA A 42 5.39 -5.88 6.52
CA ALA A 42 6.65 -5.91 7.25
C ALA A 42 7.55 -4.69 6.92
N ASN A 43 7.21 -3.95 5.86
CA ASN A 43 8.03 -2.88 5.31
C ASN A 43 7.28 -1.53 5.21
N PRO A 44 7.65 -0.51 6.02
CA PRO A 44 7.01 0.81 6.05
C PRO A 44 7.32 1.64 4.78
N LEU A 45 8.41 1.36 4.08
CA LEU A 45 8.77 2.03 2.82
C LEU A 45 7.77 1.70 1.72
N LEU A 46 7.43 0.41 1.55
CA LEU A 46 6.45 0.00 0.56
C LEU A 46 5.05 0.51 0.87
N MET A 47 4.68 0.58 2.16
CA MET A 47 3.38 1.14 2.53
C MET A 47 3.29 2.64 2.22
N ALA A 48 4.34 3.41 2.55
CA ALA A 48 4.43 4.81 2.16
C ALA A 48 4.31 4.95 0.63
N HIS A 49 5.03 4.11 -0.12
CA HIS A 49 4.99 4.12 -1.58
C HIS A 49 3.59 3.83 -2.14
N MET A 50 2.91 2.79 -1.66
CA MET A 50 1.54 2.46 -2.07
C MET A 50 0.55 3.58 -1.72
N ARG A 51 0.76 4.30 -0.60
CA ARG A 51 -0.03 5.48 -0.24
C ARG A 51 0.20 6.65 -1.19
N GLY A 52 1.46 6.92 -1.54
CA GLY A 52 1.81 7.92 -2.54
C GLY A 52 1.20 7.60 -3.92
N LEU A 53 1.30 6.35 -4.39
CA LEU A 53 0.69 5.91 -5.65
C LEU A 53 -0.84 6.02 -5.61
N THR A 54 -1.47 5.65 -4.49
CA THR A 54 -2.93 5.79 -4.31
C THR A 54 -3.37 7.25 -4.44
N ALA A 55 -2.69 8.17 -3.74
CA ALA A 55 -2.99 9.59 -3.83
C ALA A 55 -2.82 10.11 -5.26
N GLN A 56 -1.73 9.72 -5.93
CA GLN A 56 -1.42 10.16 -7.29
C GLN A 56 -2.42 9.67 -8.34
N TYR A 57 -2.74 8.38 -8.32
CA TYR A 57 -3.47 7.74 -9.41
C TYR A 57 -4.97 7.56 -9.17
N LEU A 58 -5.40 7.37 -7.91
CA LEU A 58 -6.81 7.13 -7.57
C LEU A 58 -7.51 8.37 -7.03
N GLN A 59 -6.76 9.31 -6.43
CA GLN A 59 -7.33 10.50 -5.76
C GLN A 59 -7.02 11.81 -6.47
N ALA A 60 -6.29 11.77 -7.60
CA ALA A 60 -5.86 12.96 -8.35
C ALA A 60 -5.12 14.01 -7.49
N ARG A 61 -4.42 13.56 -6.44
CA ARG A 61 -3.55 14.36 -5.57
C ARG A 61 -2.08 14.16 -5.97
N THR A 62 -1.14 14.79 -5.29
CA THR A 62 0.28 14.51 -5.54
C THR A 62 0.73 13.26 -4.77
N TYR A 63 1.78 12.59 -5.27
CA TYR A 63 2.43 11.49 -4.54
C TYR A 63 2.87 11.93 -3.13
N ALA A 64 3.39 13.16 -3.01
CA ALA A 64 3.84 13.73 -1.75
C ALA A 64 2.69 13.91 -0.74
N ASP A 65 1.47 14.22 -1.20
CA ASP A 65 0.30 14.34 -0.32
C ASP A 65 -0.04 12.98 0.33
N GLY A 66 0.04 11.88 -0.44
CA GLY A 66 -0.17 10.54 0.09
C GLY A 66 0.92 10.11 1.08
N ILE A 67 2.16 10.53 0.84
CA ILE A 67 3.27 10.31 1.78
C ILE A 67 3.03 11.08 3.08
N ALA A 68 2.62 12.35 3.00
CA ALA A 68 2.36 13.16 4.19
C ALA A 68 1.27 12.53 5.08
N GLU A 69 0.14 12.11 4.49
CA GLU A 69 -0.95 11.43 5.19
C GLU A 69 -0.48 10.14 5.88
N TYR A 70 0.37 9.36 5.21
CA TYR A 70 0.96 8.16 5.80
C TYR A 70 1.88 8.47 6.98
N LEU A 71 2.73 9.49 6.87
CA LEU A 71 3.67 9.87 7.93
C LEU A 71 2.95 10.41 9.17
N GLU A 72 1.83 11.12 9.01
CA GLU A 72 0.98 11.54 10.13
C GLU A 72 0.43 10.34 10.92
N LEU A 73 -0.13 9.35 10.20
CA LEU A 73 -0.61 8.12 10.81
C LEU A 73 0.54 7.37 11.51
N ALA A 74 1.65 7.14 10.79
CA ALA A 74 2.81 6.43 11.31
C ALA A 74 3.33 7.10 12.59
N THR A 75 3.45 8.42 12.60
CA THR A 75 3.83 9.19 13.79
C THR A 75 2.88 8.96 14.96
N SER A 76 1.57 8.95 14.71
CA SER A 76 0.57 8.68 15.75
C SER A 76 0.69 7.28 16.35
N LEU A 77 1.08 6.28 15.54
CA LEU A 77 1.27 4.89 15.96
C LEU A 77 2.60 4.72 16.71
N MET A 78 3.69 5.29 16.19
CA MET A 78 5.00 5.26 16.85
C MET A 78 4.94 5.90 18.24
N ARG A 79 4.23 7.03 18.40
CA ARG A 79 4.02 7.67 19.71
C ARG A 79 3.20 6.80 20.67
N ARG A 80 2.14 6.12 20.19
CA ARG A 80 1.35 5.18 21.01
C ARG A 80 2.18 4.03 21.52
N LYS A 81 3.06 3.51 20.66
CA LYS A 81 4.01 2.44 21.00
C LYS A 81 5.21 2.94 21.81
N GLN A 82 5.17 4.18 22.30
CA GLN A 82 6.21 4.80 23.12
C GLN A 82 7.60 4.71 22.49
N MET A 83 7.67 4.82 21.17
CA MET A 83 8.96 4.81 20.49
C MET A 83 9.79 6.04 20.87
N PRO A 84 11.12 5.88 21.01
CA PRO A 84 12.06 6.98 21.18
C PRO A 84 11.78 8.18 20.26
N PRO A 85 11.63 9.41 20.79
CA PRO A 85 11.40 10.60 19.96
C PRO A 85 12.47 10.78 18.88
N ARG A 86 13.73 10.47 19.21
CA ARG A 86 14.87 10.54 18.28
C ARG A 86 14.71 9.62 17.07
N LEU A 87 14.11 8.46 17.28
CA LEU A 87 13.86 7.49 16.21
C LEU A 87 12.73 7.97 15.31
N ILE A 88 11.66 8.51 15.89
CA ILE A 88 10.57 9.13 15.14
C ILE A 88 11.11 10.26 14.25
N ASP A 89 11.94 11.15 14.80
CA ASP A 89 12.56 12.25 14.06
C ASP A 89 13.47 11.75 12.93
N GLN A 90 14.26 10.70 13.18
CA GLN A 90 15.09 10.07 12.15
C GLN A 90 14.23 9.53 11.00
N THR A 91 13.16 8.77 11.30
CA THR A 91 12.23 8.25 10.28
C THR A 91 11.55 9.37 9.50
N LEU A 92 11.11 10.46 10.15
CA LEU A 92 10.48 11.58 9.45
C LEU A 92 11.48 12.35 8.58
N SER A 93 12.72 12.52 9.04
CA SER A 93 13.77 13.21 8.29
C SER A 93 14.13 12.53 6.96
N ALA A 94 13.85 11.22 6.86
CA ALA A 94 14.01 10.45 5.63
C ALA A 94 13.10 10.92 4.48
N TYR A 95 12.02 11.64 4.80
CA TYR A 95 11.03 12.16 3.85
C TYR A 95 11.00 13.69 3.81
N ALA A 96 11.98 14.36 4.42
CA ALA A 96 12.02 15.81 4.52
C ALA A 96 12.26 16.46 3.14
N GLY A 97 11.20 17.01 2.57
CA GLY A 97 11.24 17.75 1.31
C GLY A 97 11.22 16.87 0.06
N ARG A 98 10.97 17.52 -1.09
CA ARG A 98 10.68 16.86 -2.36
C ARG A 98 11.78 15.89 -2.83
N ALA A 99 13.04 16.30 -2.72
CA ALA A 99 14.17 15.47 -3.16
C ALA A 99 14.28 14.14 -2.40
N ARG A 100 13.99 14.16 -1.08
CA ARG A 100 14.02 12.95 -0.25
C ARG A 100 12.81 12.06 -0.51
N ILE A 101 11.65 12.64 -0.74
CA ILE A 101 10.45 11.89 -1.15
C ILE A 101 10.70 11.16 -2.47
N GLU A 102 11.33 11.81 -3.44
CA GLU A 102 11.67 11.18 -4.73
C GLU A 102 12.69 10.05 -4.55
N ALA A 103 13.77 10.29 -3.80
CA ALA A 103 14.75 9.24 -3.49
C ALA A 103 14.11 8.03 -2.78
N ARG A 104 13.11 8.27 -1.91
CA ARG A 104 12.36 7.18 -1.26
C ARG A 104 11.41 6.47 -2.22
N ARG A 105 10.85 7.15 -3.23
CA ARG A 105 10.08 6.52 -4.31
C ARG A 105 10.97 5.56 -5.10
N GLU A 106 12.13 6.03 -5.55
CA GLU A 106 13.10 5.20 -6.28
C GLU A 106 13.51 3.98 -5.46
N LEU A 107 13.85 4.18 -4.18
CA LEU A 107 14.20 3.09 -3.27
C LEU A 107 13.06 2.07 -3.12
N ALA A 108 11.82 2.54 -3.01
CA ALA A 108 10.65 1.66 -2.89
C ALA A 108 10.39 0.87 -4.18
N SER A 109 10.56 1.51 -5.35
CA SER A 109 10.44 0.84 -6.65
C SER A 109 11.50 -0.23 -6.84
N SER A 110 12.76 0.04 -6.48
CA SER A 110 13.83 -0.98 -6.52
C SER A 110 13.53 -2.12 -5.56
N PHE A 111 13.11 -1.83 -4.33
CA PHE A 111 12.75 -2.84 -3.35
C PHE A 111 11.58 -3.73 -3.84
N ALA A 112 10.55 -3.14 -4.47
CA ALA A 112 9.44 -3.89 -5.04
C ALA A 112 9.88 -4.82 -6.18
N GLN A 113 10.78 -4.32 -7.04
CA GLN A 113 11.30 -5.09 -8.17
C GLN A 113 12.20 -6.24 -7.70
N GLU A 114 13.09 -6.01 -6.74
CA GLU A 114 14.03 -7.01 -6.23
C GLU A 114 13.34 -8.04 -5.32
N GLY A 115 12.44 -7.58 -4.44
CA GLY A 115 11.77 -8.44 -3.47
C GLY A 115 10.58 -9.21 -4.05
N PHE A 116 9.85 -8.64 -5.00
CA PHE A 116 8.58 -9.19 -5.50
C PHE A 116 8.52 -9.34 -7.02
N GLY A 117 9.52 -8.89 -7.76
CA GLY A 117 9.49 -8.90 -9.22
C GLY A 117 8.46 -7.91 -9.82
N LEU A 118 7.96 -6.97 -9.02
CA LEU A 118 6.91 -6.03 -9.41
C LEU A 118 7.48 -4.65 -9.67
N ASN A 119 7.16 -4.10 -10.84
CA ASN A 119 7.45 -2.69 -11.15
C ASN A 119 6.28 -1.77 -10.74
N GLU A 120 6.53 -0.46 -10.74
CA GLU A 120 5.52 0.54 -10.33
C GLU A 120 4.24 0.46 -11.17
N THR A 121 4.36 0.25 -12.48
CA THR A 121 3.22 0.10 -13.39
C THR A 121 2.30 -1.06 -12.97
N GLN A 122 2.86 -2.19 -12.56
CA GLN A 122 2.11 -3.34 -12.05
C GLN A 122 1.52 -3.09 -10.66
N LEU A 123 2.22 -2.35 -9.79
CA LEU A 123 1.67 -1.92 -8.49
C LEU A 123 0.46 -0.99 -8.67
N VAL A 124 0.54 -0.06 -9.63
CA VAL A 124 -0.59 0.80 -10.00
C VAL A 124 -1.74 -0.02 -10.57
N CYS A 125 -1.46 -0.98 -11.47
CA CYS A 125 -2.49 -1.90 -11.96
C CYS A 125 -3.18 -2.65 -10.79
N MET A 126 -2.42 -3.10 -9.79
CA MET A 126 -2.97 -3.75 -8.61
C MET A 126 -3.87 -2.81 -7.78
N LEU A 127 -3.46 -1.55 -7.59
CA LEU A 127 -4.26 -0.53 -6.89
C LEU A 127 -5.62 -0.29 -7.55
N PHE A 128 -5.66 -0.21 -8.88
CA PHE A 128 -6.93 -0.08 -9.61
C PHE A 128 -7.79 -1.33 -9.51
N SER A 129 -7.19 -2.51 -9.34
CA SER A 129 -7.86 -3.82 -9.42
C SER A 129 -8.84 -3.86 -10.62
N PRO A 130 -8.36 -3.63 -11.85
CA PRO A 130 -9.22 -3.32 -13.00
C PRO A 130 -9.96 -4.54 -13.54
N PHE A 131 -9.49 -5.75 -13.25
CA PHE A 131 -9.96 -6.97 -13.91
C PHE A 131 -11.12 -7.65 -13.20
N VAL A 132 -11.31 -7.45 -11.91
CA VAL A 132 -12.42 -8.04 -11.14
C VAL A 132 -13.76 -7.39 -11.50
N ASP A 133 -14.86 -7.96 -11.00
CA ASP A 133 -16.23 -7.48 -11.25
C ASP A 133 -16.52 -7.39 -12.76
N HIS A 134 -16.12 -8.42 -13.52
CA HIS A 134 -16.23 -8.45 -14.98
C HIS A 134 -15.56 -7.25 -15.66
N GLY A 135 -14.43 -6.79 -15.11
CA GLY A 135 -13.66 -5.69 -15.68
C GLY A 135 -14.28 -4.31 -15.46
N HIS A 136 -15.17 -4.14 -14.47
CA HIS A 136 -15.84 -2.86 -14.22
C HIS A 136 -14.84 -1.68 -14.05
N GLY A 137 -13.67 -1.93 -13.44
CA GLY A 137 -12.63 -0.92 -13.26
C GLY A 137 -11.72 -0.69 -14.47
N LEU A 138 -11.84 -1.51 -15.52
CA LEU A 138 -10.87 -1.54 -16.62
C LEU A 138 -10.84 -0.25 -17.42
N GLU A 139 -12.01 0.29 -17.79
CA GLU A 139 -12.06 1.53 -18.57
C GLU A 139 -11.44 2.71 -17.81
N SER A 140 -11.75 2.85 -16.51
CA SER A 140 -11.19 3.91 -15.66
C SER A 140 -9.67 3.82 -15.55
N PHE A 141 -9.15 2.60 -15.37
CA PHE A 141 -7.72 2.33 -15.35
C PHE A 141 -7.05 2.73 -16.68
N LEU A 142 -7.64 2.34 -17.82
CA LEU A 142 -7.12 2.70 -19.14
C LEU A 142 -7.16 4.21 -19.38
N ARG A 143 -8.25 4.90 -19.04
CA ARG A 143 -8.34 6.37 -19.19
C ARG A 143 -7.26 7.09 -18.39
N SER A 144 -6.98 6.60 -17.20
CA SER A 144 -6.04 7.23 -16.26
C SER A 144 -4.57 6.94 -16.61
N CYS A 145 -4.26 5.69 -16.98
CA CYS A 145 -2.87 5.22 -17.08
C CYS A 145 -2.44 4.84 -18.50
N HIS A 146 -3.37 4.36 -19.34
CA HIS A 146 -3.07 3.80 -20.67
C HIS A 146 -4.11 4.21 -21.74
N PRO A 147 -4.30 5.52 -22.00
CA PRO A 147 -5.40 6.00 -22.85
C PRO A 147 -5.33 5.46 -24.28
N GLY A 148 -4.13 5.18 -24.79
CA GLY A 148 -3.93 4.56 -26.10
C GLY A 148 -4.51 3.15 -26.22
N MET A 149 -4.71 2.42 -25.12
CA MET A 149 -5.28 1.07 -25.10
C MET A 149 -6.81 1.04 -25.01
N LEU A 150 -7.47 2.19 -24.88
CA LEU A 150 -8.94 2.26 -24.88
C LEU A 150 -9.56 1.71 -26.16
N VAL A 151 -8.88 1.83 -27.30
CA VAL A 151 -9.32 1.26 -28.58
C VAL A 151 -9.43 -0.27 -28.53
N ALA A 152 -8.62 -0.93 -27.69
CA ALA A 152 -8.60 -2.38 -27.53
C ALA A 152 -9.53 -2.88 -26.41
N LEU A 153 -10.30 -2.00 -25.76
CA LEU A 153 -11.19 -2.37 -24.64
C LEU A 153 -12.10 -3.57 -24.96
N PRO A 154 -12.75 -3.67 -26.13
CA PRO A 154 -13.57 -4.85 -26.45
C PRO A 154 -12.76 -6.15 -26.50
N ASP A 155 -11.54 -6.10 -27.04
CA ASP A 155 -10.67 -7.28 -27.15
C ASP A 155 -10.02 -7.63 -25.81
N LEU A 156 -9.76 -6.64 -24.95
CA LEU A 156 -9.34 -6.87 -23.56
C LEU A 156 -10.41 -7.65 -22.79
N HIS A 157 -11.68 -7.27 -22.92
CA HIS A 157 -12.79 -8.02 -22.31
C HIS A 157 -12.90 -9.45 -22.87
N LYS A 158 -12.74 -9.65 -24.18
CA LYS A 158 -12.71 -11.01 -24.77
C LYS A 158 -11.59 -11.86 -24.17
N ALA A 159 -10.38 -11.32 -24.09
CA ALA A 159 -9.23 -12.02 -23.54
C ALA A 159 -9.45 -12.42 -22.07
N LEU A 160 -10.00 -11.50 -21.27
CA LEU A 160 -10.32 -11.70 -19.85
C LEU A 160 -11.49 -12.68 -19.65
N SER A 161 -12.44 -12.76 -20.57
CA SER A 161 -13.54 -13.73 -20.51
C SER A 161 -13.17 -15.11 -21.07
N GLY A 162 -11.92 -15.32 -21.50
CA GLY A 162 -11.46 -16.60 -22.07
C GLY A 162 -11.80 -16.80 -23.55
N SER A 163 -12.29 -15.77 -24.24
CA SER A 163 -12.53 -15.80 -25.68
C SER A 163 -11.26 -15.49 -26.47
N THR A 164 -11.24 -15.86 -27.75
CA THR A 164 -10.13 -15.54 -28.66
C THR A 164 -10.00 -14.02 -28.83
N ALA A 165 -8.78 -13.53 -28.63
CA ALA A 165 -8.40 -12.13 -28.81
C ALA A 165 -7.02 -12.07 -29.49
N PRO A 166 -6.61 -10.93 -30.05
CA PRO A 166 -5.28 -10.78 -30.64
C PRO A 166 -4.16 -11.06 -29.63
N ASP A 167 -3.09 -11.75 -30.06
CA ASP A 167 -1.95 -12.11 -29.20
C ASP A 167 -1.32 -10.90 -28.50
N GLN A 168 -1.26 -9.76 -29.19
CA GLN A 168 -0.74 -8.52 -28.63
C GLN A 168 -1.56 -8.01 -27.43
N VAL A 169 -2.89 -8.20 -27.46
CA VAL A 169 -3.78 -7.81 -26.36
C VAL A 169 -3.58 -8.73 -25.16
N MET A 170 -3.44 -10.04 -25.41
CA MET A 170 -3.16 -11.02 -24.36
C MET A 170 -1.80 -10.79 -23.71
N GLN A 171 -0.76 -10.50 -24.51
CA GLN A 171 0.58 -10.17 -24.00
C GLN A 171 0.55 -8.89 -23.18
N TRP A 172 -0.13 -7.85 -23.67
CA TRP A 172 -0.26 -6.59 -22.94
C TRP A 172 -0.91 -6.78 -21.56
N LEU A 173 -1.96 -7.61 -21.46
CA LEU A 173 -2.61 -7.95 -20.19
C LEU A 173 -1.65 -8.63 -19.20
N VAL A 174 -0.79 -9.52 -19.69
CA VAL A 174 0.23 -10.18 -18.85
C VAL A 174 1.26 -9.17 -18.37
N ASP A 175 1.77 -8.33 -19.27
CA ASP A 175 2.83 -7.37 -18.96
C ASP A 175 2.35 -6.31 -17.95
N ILE A 176 1.15 -5.75 -18.16
CA ILE A 176 0.62 -4.67 -17.33
C ILE A 176 0.26 -5.13 -15.92
N SER A 177 -0.13 -6.39 -15.76
CA SER A 177 -0.60 -6.94 -14.49
C SER A 177 0.47 -7.70 -13.72
N GLY A 178 1.49 -8.22 -14.40
CA GLY A 178 2.43 -9.19 -13.85
C GLY A 178 1.80 -10.57 -13.59
N LEU A 179 0.58 -10.83 -14.08
CA LEU A 179 -0.16 -12.07 -13.86
C LEU A 179 -0.30 -12.87 -15.15
N SER A 180 -0.35 -14.20 -15.00
CA SER A 180 -0.68 -15.07 -16.13
C SER A 180 -2.09 -14.81 -16.66
N LEU A 181 -2.32 -15.00 -17.96
CA LEU A 181 -3.64 -14.85 -18.56
C LEU A 181 -4.70 -15.71 -17.88
N LYS A 182 -4.36 -16.93 -17.47
CA LYS A 182 -5.27 -17.83 -16.74
C LYS A 182 -5.67 -17.25 -15.37
N SER A 183 -4.74 -16.61 -14.66
CA SER A 183 -5.03 -15.93 -13.40
C SER A 183 -5.97 -14.75 -13.62
N LEU A 184 -5.74 -13.95 -14.66
CA LEU A 184 -6.58 -12.81 -15.02
C LEU A 184 -8.01 -13.25 -15.38
N GLN A 185 -8.14 -14.32 -16.18
CA GLN A 185 -9.45 -14.90 -16.51
C GLN A 185 -10.18 -15.42 -15.27
N SER A 186 -9.45 -16.00 -14.32
CA SER A 186 -10.04 -16.41 -13.04
C SER A 186 -10.49 -15.22 -12.18
N LEU A 187 -9.72 -14.14 -12.16
CA LEU A 187 -10.05 -12.90 -11.45
C LEU A 187 -11.26 -12.19 -12.07
N TYR A 188 -11.43 -12.29 -13.39
CA TYR A 188 -12.48 -11.59 -14.12
C TYR A 188 -13.90 -11.91 -13.63
N GLY A 189 -14.16 -13.16 -13.29
CA GLY A 189 -15.44 -13.59 -12.70
C GLY A 189 -15.54 -13.43 -11.18
N LYS A 190 -14.49 -12.93 -10.51
CA LYS A 190 -14.50 -12.71 -9.05
C LYS A 190 -14.96 -11.31 -8.71
N GLN A 191 -15.48 -11.17 -7.50
CA GLN A 191 -15.90 -9.88 -6.95
C GLN A 191 -14.83 -9.29 -6.05
N ARG A 192 -14.82 -7.95 -5.95
CA ARG A 192 -14.04 -7.27 -4.91
C ARG A 192 -14.47 -7.74 -3.53
N VAL A 193 -13.49 -7.93 -2.66
CA VAL A 193 -13.75 -8.23 -1.25
C VAL A 193 -14.34 -6.99 -0.61
N ASN A 194 -15.56 -7.11 -0.09
CA ASN A 194 -16.14 -6.10 0.78
C ASN A 194 -15.60 -6.28 2.20
N PHE A 195 -14.68 -5.40 2.61
CA PHE A 195 -14.11 -5.41 3.96
C PHE A 195 -15.03 -4.84 5.05
N ASP A 196 -16.14 -4.21 4.65
CA ASP A 196 -17.17 -3.70 5.54
C ASP A 196 -18.35 -4.69 5.70
N ASP A 197 -18.32 -5.84 5.02
CA ASP A 197 -19.35 -6.88 5.15
C ASP A 197 -19.19 -7.65 6.48
N PRO A 198 -20.13 -7.51 7.45
CA PRO A 198 -20.03 -8.17 8.75
C PRO A 198 -20.10 -9.71 8.66
N GLN A 199 -20.57 -10.28 7.55
CA GLN A 199 -20.58 -11.73 7.33
C GLN A 199 -19.25 -12.26 6.78
N SER A 200 -18.38 -11.38 6.25
CA SER A 200 -17.06 -11.76 5.76
C SER A 200 -16.13 -12.14 6.92
N ILE A 201 -15.55 -13.33 6.85
CA ILE A 201 -14.52 -13.78 7.80
C ILE A 201 -13.37 -12.78 7.85
N ILE A 202 -12.96 -12.23 6.70
CA ILE A 202 -11.88 -11.25 6.61
C ILE A 202 -12.26 -9.95 7.32
N ALA A 203 -13.48 -9.45 7.13
CA ALA A 203 -13.97 -8.26 7.82
C ALA A 203 -14.00 -8.46 9.34
N ARG A 204 -14.45 -9.64 9.80
CA ARG A 204 -14.49 -10.02 11.22
C ARG A 204 -13.08 -10.12 11.83
N ILE A 205 -12.12 -10.70 11.11
CA ILE A 205 -10.72 -10.76 11.54
C ILE A 205 -10.13 -9.35 11.63
N ARG A 206 -10.34 -8.51 10.61
CA ARG A 206 -9.87 -7.12 10.65
C ARG A 206 -10.52 -6.32 11.77
N ALA A 207 -11.82 -6.48 12.03
CA ALA A 207 -12.51 -5.78 13.11
C ALA A 207 -11.99 -6.14 14.51
N ALA A 208 -11.35 -7.29 14.66
CA ALA A 208 -10.74 -7.73 15.92
C ALA A 208 -9.30 -7.23 16.11
N ASP A 209 -8.69 -6.55 15.12
CA ASP A 209 -7.34 -5.99 15.24
C ASP A 209 -7.36 -4.76 16.18
N PRO A 210 -6.70 -4.80 17.36
CA PRO A 210 -6.69 -3.71 18.32
C PRO A 210 -5.94 -2.45 17.84
N ASP A 211 -5.07 -2.60 16.85
CA ASP A 211 -4.33 -1.49 16.22
C ASP A 211 -5.07 -0.90 15.01
N LYS A 212 -6.25 -1.44 14.65
CA LYS A 212 -7.09 -0.98 13.53
C LYS A 212 -7.48 0.49 13.69
N ARG A 213 -6.89 1.32 12.85
CA ARG A 213 -7.32 2.71 12.63
C ARG A 213 -7.66 2.89 11.17
N ARG A 214 -8.93 3.17 10.89
CA ARG A 214 -9.38 3.62 9.57
C ARG A 214 -8.63 4.92 9.27
N ILE A 215 -7.77 4.91 8.26
CA ILE A 215 -7.19 6.14 7.73
C ILE A 215 -8.35 6.87 7.08
N MET A 216 -8.77 7.96 7.71
CA MET A 216 -9.72 8.87 7.10
C MET A 216 -8.93 9.68 6.09
N THR A 217 -9.00 9.30 4.82
CA THR A 217 -8.56 10.21 3.76
C THR A 217 -9.52 11.37 3.78
N VAL A 218 -9.00 12.58 4.02
CA VAL A 218 -9.81 13.80 4.04
C VAL A 218 -9.48 14.58 2.78
N ASP A 219 -10.51 14.98 2.04
CA ASP A 219 -10.35 15.88 0.90
C ASP A 219 -9.84 17.23 1.41
N PRO A 220 -8.64 17.69 0.98
CA PRO A 220 -8.05 18.93 1.48
C PRO A 220 -8.84 20.18 1.05
N ALA A 221 -9.68 20.11 0.02
CA ALA A 221 -10.52 21.22 -0.42
C ALA A 221 -11.82 21.34 0.40
N THR A 222 -12.38 20.22 0.86
CA THR A 222 -13.69 20.19 1.51
C THR A 222 -13.64 19.84 2.99
N GLY A 223 -12.51 19.31 3.48
CA GLY A 223 -12.36 18.82 4.85
C GLY A 223 -13.22 17.60 5.17
N GLN A 224 -13.81 16.95 4.16
CA GLN A 224 -14.68 15.79 4.32
C GLN A 224 -13.93 14.48 4.09
N ALA A 225 -14.38 13.42 4.76
CA ALA A 225 -13.85 12.08 4.54
C ALA A 225 -14.17 11.60 3.12
N VAL A 226 -13.14 11.22 2.37
CA VAL A 226 -13.26 10.51 1.09
C VAL A 226 -13.54 9.04 1.42
N ALA A 227 -14.68 8.55 0.93
CA ALA A 227 -15.14 7.17 1.15
C ALA A 227 -14.28 6.14 0.43
#